data_AF-A0A1S6EZX4-F1
#
_entry.id   AF-A0A1S6EZX4-F1
#
_cell.length_a   1.000
_cell.length_b   1.000
_cell.length_c   1.000
_cell.angle_alpha   90.00
_cell.angle_beta   90.00
_cell.angle_gamma   90.00
#
_symmetry.space_group_name_H-M   'P 1'
#
loop_
_entity.id
_entity.type
_entity.pdbx_description
1 polymer ?
#
loop_
_entity_poly.entity_id
_entity_poly.type
_entity_poly.pdbx_seq_one_letter_code
_entity_poly.pdbx_strand_id
1 'polypeptide(L)'
;MSKYDPLLTYLKRQKTDALELSFREIENLIGYLLPNKAGQPGWWAEADGDAPARAVQQRAWRDAGYSARLLPCHDRVAFQRRSV
;
A
#
# COMPACT_ATOMS: atom_id res chain seq x y z
N MET A 1 -10.02 8.43 -11.43
CA MET A 1 -9.83 7.12 -10.79
C MET A 1 -8.36 6.79 -10.77
N SER A 2 -7.80 6.52 -9.60
CA SER A 2 -6.37 6.19 -9.47
C SER A 2 -6.14 4.73 -9.82
N LYS A 3 -4.95 4.41 -10.35
CA LYS A 3 -4.55 3.03 -10.66
C LYS A 3 -4.73 2.07 -9.47
N TYR A 4 -4.65 2.57 -8.24
CA TYR A 4 -4.71 1.81 -7.00
C TYR A 4 -6.06 1.96 -6.26
N ASP A 5 -7.09 2.47 -6.91
CA ASP A 5 -8.44 2.61 -6.34
C ASP A 5 -9.04 1.28 -5.81
N PRO A 6 -8.84 0.12 -6.50
CA PRO A 6 -9.28 -1.17 -5.96
C PRO A 6 -8.59 -1.53 -4.64
N LEU A 7 -7.29 -1.24 -4.52
CA LEU A 7 -6.53 -1.46 -3.29
C LEU A 7 -7.02 -0.56 -2.16
N LEU A 8 -7.28 0.72 -2.45
CA LEU A 8 -7.90 1.67 -1.52
C LEU A 8 -9.25 1.13 -1.01
N THR A 9 -10.14 0.74 -1.91
CA THR A 9 -11.47 0.22 -1.57
C THR A 9 -11.37 -1.06 -0.75
N TYR A 10 -10.44 -1.95 -1.08
CA TYR A 10 -10.18 -3.17 -0.34
C TYR A 10 -9.71 -2.85 1.09
N LEU A 11 -8.71 -2.00 1.26
CA LEU A 11 -8.18 -1.60 2.57
C LEU A 11 -9.25 -0.89 3.43
N LYS A 12 -10.07 -0.01 2.84
CA LYS A 12 -11.19 0.66 3.56
C LYS A 12 -12.23 -0.31 4.10
N ARG A 13 -12.43 -1.46 3.45
CA ARG A 13 -13.36 -2.51 3.91
C ARG A 13 -12.78 -3.33 5.06
N GLN A 14 -11.45 -3.34 5.23
CA GLN A 14 -10.82 -4.09 6.29
C GLN A 14 -11.01 -3.41 7.65
N LYS A 15 -11.38 -4.22 8.65
CA LYS A 15 -11.55 -3.79 10.04
C LYS A 15 -10.33 -4.05 10.91
N THR A 16 -9.30 -4.69 10.36
CA THR A 16 -8.07 -5.00 11.09
C THR A 16 -7.17 -3.77 11.21
N ASP A 17 -6.38 -3.73 12.27
CA ASP A 17 -5.35 -2.69 12.45
C ASP A 17 -4.09 -3.00 11.63
N ALA A 18 -3.80 -4.29 11.42
CA ALA A 18 -2.69 -4.74 10.59
C ALA A 18 -3.18 -5.76 9.56
N LEU A 19 -2.78 -5.56 8.30
CA LEU A 19 -3.09 -6.43 7.18
C LEU A 19 -1.82 -6.70 6.39
N GLU A 20 -1.54 -7.96 6.09
CA GLU A 20 -0.43 -8.35 5.24
C GLU A 20 -0.96 -8.80 3.89
N LEU A 21 -0.44 -8.22 2.81
CA LEU A 21 -0.78 -8.63 1.45
C LEU A 21 0.48 -8.96 0.67
N SER A 22 0.43 -10.07 -0.04
CA SER A 22 1.49 -10.48 -0.96
C SER A 22 1.42 -9.66 -2.24
N PHE A 23 2.52 -9.52 -2.97
CA PHE A 23 2.54 -8.83 -4.26
C PHE A 23 1.48 -9.37 -5.21
N ARG A 24 1.36 -10.71 -5.30
CA ARG A 24 0.30 -11.37 -6.09
C ARG A 24 -1.11 -10.95 -5.70
N GLU A 25 -1.40 -10.81 -4.40
CA GLU A 25 -2.72 -10.40 -3.94
C GLU A 25 -3.00 -8.95 -4.34
N ILE A 26 -2.01 -8.07 -4.19
CA ILE A 26 -2.09 -6.67 -4.59
C ILE A 26 -2.29 -6.56 -6.11
N GLU A 27 -1.53 -7.32 -6.90
CA GLU A 27 -1.63 -7.39 -8.37
C GLU A 27 -3.00 -7.88 -8.84
N ASN A 28 -3.54 -8.91 -8.18
CA ASN A 28 -4.88 -9.43 -8.43
C ASN A 28 -5.96 -8.39 -8.08
N LEU A 29 -5.78 -7.64 -6.99
CA LEU A 29 -6.72 -6.59 -6.57
C LEU A 29 -6.74 -5.43 -7.56
N ILE A 30 -5.57 -4.95 -7.99
CA ILE A 30 -5.46 -3.79 -8.88
C ILE A 30 -5.60 -4.15 -10.37
N GLY A 31 -5.50 -5.44 -10.71
CA GLY A 31 -5.64 -5.95 -12.07
C GLY A 31 -4.42 -5.73 -12.97
N TYR A 32 -3.25 -5.47 -12.40
CA TYR A 32 -1.99 -5.31 -13.14
C TYR A 32 -0.79 -5.67 -12.28
N LEU A 33 0.31 -6.03 -12.94
CA LEU A 33 1.58 -6.36 -12.29
C LEU A 33 2.21 -5.13 -11.64
N LEU A 34 2.74 -5.33 -10.44
CA LEU A 34 3.48 -4.30 -9.73
C LEU A 34 4.79 -4.01 -10.48
N PRO A 35 5.23 -2.74 -10.53
CA PRO A 35 6.50 -2.41 -11.17
C PRO A 35 7.66 -3.03 -10.38
N ASN A 36 8.79 -3.27 -11.04
CA ASN A 36 10.01 -3.80 -10.39
C ASN A 36 10.44 -2.95 -9.15
N LYS A 37 10.11 -1.65 -9.15
CA LYS A 37 10.33 -0.77 -7.99
C LYS A 37 9.56 -1.17 -6.72
N ALA A 38 8.49 -1.96 -6.83
CA ALA A 38 7.76 -2.47 -5.67
C ALA A 38 8.62 -3.42 -4.80
N GLY A 39 9.71 -3.98 -5.33
CA GLY A 39 10.68 -4.71 -4.50
C GLY A 39 11.51 -3.81 -3.56
N GLN A 40 11.40 -2.48 -3.68
CA GLN A 40 12.14 -1.53 -2.86
C GLN A 40 11.29 -1.07 -1.68
N PRO A 41 11.77 -1.13 -0.43
CA PRO A 41 11.03 -0.67 0.74
C PRO A 41 10.65 0.82 0.63
N GLY A 42 11.51 1.64 0.01
CA GLY A 42 11.24 3.06 -0.24
C GLY A 42 10.11 3.35 -1.25
N TRP A 43 9.63 2.34 -1.99
CA TRP A 43 8.46 2.50 -2.88
C TRP A 43 7.13 2.42 -2.11
N TRP A 44 7.12 1.64 -1.03
CA TRP A 44 5.97 1.46 -0.13
C TRP A 44 5.97 2.44 1.03
N ALA A 45 7.16 2.68 1.61
CA ALA A 45 7.31 3.58 2.73
C ALA A 45 6.80 4.98 2.35
N GLU A 46 6.03 5.58 3.26
CA GLU A 46 5.76 7.01 3.21
C GLU A 46 7.10 7.73 3.33
N ALA A 47 7.34 8.76 2.50
CA ALA A 47 8.48 9.62 2.72
C ALA A 47 8.30 10.26 4.09
N ASP A 48 9.25 10.01 5.00
CA ASP A 48 9.24 10.57 6.35
C ASP A 48 9.20 12.11 6.24
N GLY A 49 8.11 12.72 6.73
CA GLY A 49 7.86 14.16 6.65
C GLY A 49 6.51 14.50 6.03
N ASP A 50 6.05 15.72 6.30
CA ASP A 50 4.81 16.34 5.76
C ASP A 50 4.87 16.57 4.23
N ALA A 51 5.58 15.71 3.50
CA ALA A 51 5.57 15.71 2.06
C ALA A 51 4.19 15.20 1.58
N PRO A 52 3.54 15.90 0.63
CA PRO A 52 2.35 15.36 -0.01
C PRO A 52 2.70 14.00 -0.60
N ALA A 53 1.81 13.00 -0.48
CA ALA A 53 1.95 11.71 -1.13
C ALA A 53 2.01 11.95 -2.66
N ARG A 54 3.22 12.20 -3.18
CA ARG A 54 3.46 12.56 -4.58
C ARG A 54 3.16 11.39 -5.51
N ALA A 55 3.24 10.18 -4.97
CA ALA A 55 3.05 8.96 -5.73
C ALA A 55 1.60 8.47 -5.62
N VAL A 56 0.96 8.19 -6.76
CA VAL A 56 -0.45 7.78 -6.87
C VAL A 56 -0.74 6.51 -6.05
N GLN A 57 0.26 5.64 -5.87
CA GLN A 57 0.14 4.45 -5.01
C GLN A 57 0.03 4.80 -3.53
N GLN A 58 0.89 5.70 -3.02
CA GLN A 58 0.91 6.10 -1.60
C GLN A 58 -0.43 6.68 -1.17
N ARG A 59 -1.02 7.47 -2.06
CA ARG A 59 -2.33 8.07 -1.81
C ARG A 59 -3.45 7.03 -1.63
N ALA A 60 -3.34 5.84 -2.22
CA ALA A 60 -4.39 4.83 -2.10
C ALA A 60 -4.49 4.21 -0.70
N TRP A 61 -3.40 3.77 -0.08
CA TRP A 61 -3.46 3.29 1.29
C TRP A 61 -3.56 4.43 2.30
N ARG A 62 -2.95 5.59 2.03
CA ARG A 62 -3.08 6.77 2.90
C ARG A 62 -4.52 7.27 2.99
N ASP A 63 -5.25 7.32 1.88
CA ASP A 63 -6.69 7.67 1.86
C ASP A 63 -7.56 6.59 2.54
N ALA A 64 -7.07 5.34 2.58
CA ALA A 64 -7.67 4.28 3.36
C ALA A 64 -7.39 4.39 4.88
N GLY A 65 -6.48 5.27 5.30
CA GLY A 65 -6.04 5.39 6.69
C GLY A 65 -4.97 4.37 7.09
N TYR A 66 -4.23 3.81 6.11
CA TYR A 66 -3.17 2.83 6.33
C TYR A 66 -1.80 3.37 5.86
N SER A 67 -0.74 2.88 6.49
CA SER A 67 0.66 3.02 6.08
C SER A 67 1.15 1.69 5.52
N ALA A 68 1.88 1.71 4.42
CA ALA A 68 2.46 0.51 3.83
C ALA A 68 3.95 0.35 4.19
N ARG A 69 4.37 -0.87 4.48
CA ARG A 69 5.77 -1.23 4.73
C ARG A 69 6.08 -2.58 4.07
N LEU A 70 7.13 -2.63 3.27
CA LEU A 70 7.64 -3.90 2.72
C LEU A 70 8.19 -4.77 3.86
N LEU A 71 7.78 -6.03 3.89
CA LEU A 71 8.29 -7.02 4.85
C LEU A 71 9.63 -7.60 4.38
N PRO A 72 10.48 -8.08 5.31
CA PRO A 72 11.79 -8.64 4.99
C PRO A 72 11.71 -9.93 4.15
N CYS A 73 10.54 -10.56 4.02
CA CYS A 73 10.35 -11.68 3.10
C CYS A 73 10.32 -11.26 1.62
N HIS A 74 10.40 -9.96 1.30
CA HIS A 74 10.46 -9.38 -0.06
C HIS A 74 9.25 -9.65 -0.98
N ASP A 75 8.30 -10.48 -0.58
CA ASP A 75 7.08 -10.79 -1.35
C ASP A 75 5.80 -10.21 -0.73
N ARG A 76 5.87 -9.62 0.46
CA ARG A 76 4.72 -9.11 1.21
C ARG A 76 4.87 -7.69 1.71
N VAL A 77 3.73 -7.03 1.85
CA VAL A 77 3.59 -5.67 2.35
C VAL A 77 2.65 -5.70 3.53
N ALA A 78 3.10 -5.16 4.66
CA ALA A 78 2.28 -4.89 5.81
C ALA A 78 1.64 -3.50 5.67
N PHE A 79 0.31 -3.48 5.69
CA PHE A 79 -0.52 -2.30 5.82
C PHE A 79 -0.92 -2.16 7.28
N GLN A 80 -0.44 -1.11 7.94
CA GLN A 80 -0.77 -0.80 9.33
C GLN A 80 -1.66 0.43 9.38
N ARG A 81 -2.75 0.34 10.13
CA ARG A 81 -3.68 1.44 10.30
C ARG A 81 -2.98 2.56 11.05
N ARG A 82 -3.10 3.76 10.52
CA ARG A 82 -2.61 4.95 11.21
C ARG A 82 -3.63 5.27 12.29
N SER A 83 -3.28 4.99 13.54
CA SER A 83 -3.98 5.60 14.66
C SER A 83 -3.71 7.10 14.59
N VAL A 84 -4.75 7.88 14.26
CA VAL A 84 -4.74 9.34 14.37
C VAL A 84 -5.08 9.74 15.79
#